data_AF-W4RJ52-F1
#
_entry.id   AF-W4RJ52-F1
#
_cell.length_a   1.000
_cell.length_b   1.000
_cell.length_c   1.000
_cell.angle_alpha   90.00
_cell.angle_beta   90.00
_cell.angle_gamma   90.00
#
_symmetry.space_group_name_H-M   'P 1'
#
loop_
_entity.id
_entity.type
_entity.pdbx_description
1 polymer ?
#
loop_
_entity_poly.entity_id
_entity_poly.type
_entity_poly.pdbx_seq_one_letter_code
_entity_poly.pdbx_strand_id
1 'polypeptide(L)' 'MKDGVDGLITPMKIEGIVEGLQKLLDNPTLREELIKNTTSMDYGNENEVQKVYSLINA' A
#
# COMPACT_ATOMS: atom_id res chain seq x y z
N MET A 1 -0.39 -3.89 -0.07
CA MET A 1 0.32 -2.73 -0.64
C MET A 1 0.80 -3.04 -2.05
N LYS A 2 0.57 -2.13 -2.98
CA LYS A 2 0.98 -2.13 -4.39
C LYS A 2 1.45 -0.72 -4.76
N ASP A 3 2.64 -0.63 -5.35
CA ASP A 3 3.22 0.64 -5.77
C ASP A 3 2.32 1.41 -6.73
N GLY A 4 2.18 2.71 -6.49
CA GLY A 4 1.35 3.63 -7.25
C GLY A 4 -0.16 3.45 -7.07
N VAL A 5 -0.60 2.44 -6.31
CA VAL A 5 -2.03 2.17 -6.09
C VAL A 5 -2.45 2.59 -4.69
N ASP A 6 -1.84 2.00 -3.66
CA ASP A 6 -2.17 2.24 -2.25
C ASP A 6 -0.94 2.71 -1.44
N GLY A 7 0.15 3.01 -2.14
CA GLY A 7 1.36 3.60 -1.60
C GLY A 7 2.35 3.95 -2.71
N LEU A 8 3.48 4.53 -2.33
CA LEU A 8 4.60 4.81 -3.24
C LEU A 8 5.84 4.07 -2.72
N ILE A 9 6.38 3.15 -3.52
CA ILE A 9 7.62 2.45 -3.20
C ILE A 9 8.79 3.32 -3.63
N THR A 10 9.72 3.54 -2.71
CA THR A 10 10.92 4.33 -2.96
C THR A 10 12.17 3.47 -2.73
N PRO A 11 13.31 3.80 -3.38
CA PRO A 11 14.59 3.19 -3.05
C PRO A 11 14.89 3.32 -1.56
N MET A 12 15.53 2.31 -0.96
CA MET A 12 15.92 2.29 0.45
C MET A 12 17.15 3.18 0.72
N LYS A 13 17.00 4.48 0.41
CA LYS A 13 17.99 5.55 0.57
C LYS A 13 17.26 6.85 0.90
N ILE A 14 17.96 7.77 1.55
CA ILE A 14 17.37 9.07 1.96
C ILE A 14 16.88 9.84 0.73
N GLU A 15 17.66 9.84 -0.35
CA GLU A 15 17.31 10.53 -1.59
C GLU A 15 16.01 9.98 -2.18
N GLY A 16 15.82 8.66 -2.17
CA GLY A 16 14.60 8.02 -2.63
C GLY A 16 13.37 8.41 -1.81
N ILE A 17 13.52 8.55 -0.49
CA ILE A 17 12.45 9.02 0.39
C ILE A 17 12.09 10.48 0.06
N VAL A 18 13.10 11.35 -0.10
CA VAL A 18 12.89 12.77 -0.43
C VAL A 18 12.18 12.93 -1.77
N GLU A 19 12.63 12.21 -2.82
CA GLU A 19 12.00 12.22 -4.14
C GLU A 19 10.55 11.72 -4.09
N GLY A 20 10.29 10.64 -3.33
CA GLY A 20 8.95 10.09 -3.17
C GLY A 20 8.01 11.06 -2.45
N LEU A 21 8.49 11.71 -1.39
CA LEU A 21 7.74 12.75 -0.68
C LEU A 21 7.44 13.94 -1.59
N GLN A 22 8.43 14.41 -2.34
CA GLN A 22 8.25 15.53 -3.25
C GLN A 22 7.22 15.20 -4.35
N LYS A 23 7.30 14.00 -4.94
CA LYS A 23 6.30 13.50 -5.92
C LYS A 23 4.89 13.47 -5.33
N LEU A 24 4.73 13.10 -4.06
CA LEU A 24 3.43 13.05 -3.38
C LEU A 24 2.86 14.45 -3.08
N LEU A 25 3.73 15.41 -2.73
CA LEU A 25 3.32 16.79 -2.45
C LEU A 25 2.94 17.52 -3.74
N ASP A 26 3.77 17.38 -4.78
CA ASP A 26 3.65 18.10 -6.05
C ASP A 26 2.56 17.53 -6.97
N ASN A 27 2.04 16.33 -6.70
CA ASN A 27 1.00 15.69 -7.50
C ASN A 27 -0.27 15.41 -6.68
N PRO A 28 -1.22 16.38 -6.63
CA PRO A 28 -2.49 16.23 -5.92
C PRO A 28 -3.34 15.04 -6.39
N THR A 29 -3.36 14.77 -7.70
CA THR A 29 -4.15 13.66 -8.27
C THR A 29 -3.65 12.31 -7.77
N LEU A 30 -2.32 12.10 -7.82
CA LEU A 30 -1.70 10.90 -7.24
C LEU A 30 -2.08 10.75 -5.77
N ARG A 31 -2.00 11.83 -4.99
CA ARG A 31 -2.34 11.82 -3.57
C ARG A 31 -3.81 11.44 -3.33
N GLU A 32 -4.74 11.99 -4.10
CA GLU A 32 -6.18 11.66 -3.99
C GLU A 32 -6.46 10.19 -4.34
N GLU A 33 -5.81 9.66 -5.39
CA GLU A 33 -5.93 8.25 -5.76
C GLU A 33 -5.41 7.33 -4.66
N LEU A 34 -4.22 7.63 -4.11
CA LEU A 34 -3.65 6.87 -2.99
C LEU A 34 -4.56 6.90 -1.76
N ILE A 35 -5.13 8.06 -1.40
CA ILE A 35 -6.07 8.18 -0.27
C ILE A 35 -7.30 7.30 -0.51
N LYS A 36 -7.91 7.41 -1.69
CA LYS A 36 -9.11 6.63 -2.06
C LYS A 36 -8.83 5.13 -1.96
N ASN A 37 -7.74 4.68 -2.59
CA ASN A 37 -7.41 3.27 -2.66
C ASN A 37 -7.06 2.71 -1.28
N THR A 38 -6.26 3.45 -0.50
CA THR A 38 -5.89 3.05 0.88
C THR A 38 -7.11 2.93 1.79
N THR A 39 -8.10 3.81 1.62
CA THR A 39 -9.35 3.74 2.41
C THR A 39 -10.22 2.55 2.04
N SER A 40 -10.18 2.12 0.78
CA SER A 40 -11.00 1.01 0.27
C SER A 40 -10.35 -0.37 0.39
N MET A 41 -9.04 -0.44 0.64
CA MET A 41 -8.29 -1.68 0.64
C MET A 41 -8.47 -2.40 1.99
N ASP A 42 -8.76 -3.69 1.92
CA ASP A 42 -8.72 -4.56 3.10
C ASP A 42 -7.26 -4.97 3.38
N TYR A 43 -6.71 -4.47 4.49
CA TYR A 43 -5.38 -4.83 5.00
C TYR A 43 -5.45 -5.86 6.13
N GLY A 44 -6.65 -6.34 6.44
CA GLY A 44 -6.87 -7.43 7.38
C GLY A 44 -6.24 -8.74 6.89
N ASN A 45 -6.14 -9.70 7.81
CA ASN A 45 -5.61 -11.03 7.53
C ASN A 45 -6.63 -12.13 7.83
N GLU A 46 -7.88 -11.77 8.10
CA GLU A 46 -8.95 -12.67 8.50
C GLU A 46 -9.14 -13.75 7.43
N ASN A 47 -9.10 -13.36 6.15
CA ASN A 47 -9.20 -14.28 5.02
C ASN A 47 -7.99 -15.22 4.92
N GLU A 48 -6.78 -14.72 5.19
CA GLU A 48 -5.53 -15.48 5.20
C GLU A 48 -5.52 -16.50 6.34
N VAL A 49 -6.01 -16.10 7.52
CA VAL A 49 -6.14 -16.96 8.69
C VAL A 49 -7.12 -18.11 8.41
N GLN A 50 -8.25 -17.85 7.71
CA GLN A 50 -9.16 -18.91 7.29
C GLN A 50 -8.50 -19.95 6.37
N LYS A 51 -7.58 -19.53 5.49
CA LYS A 51 -6.81 -20.45 4.64
C LYS A 51 -5.94 -21.39 5.48
N VAL A 52 -5.29 -20.87 6.52
CA VAL A 52 -4.47 -21.67 7.44
C VAL A 52 -5.34 -22.68 8.21
N TYR A 53 -6.47 -22.27 8.77
CA TYR A 53 -7.38 -23.19 9.46
C TYR A 53 -7.93 -24.28 8.53
N SER A 54 -8.21 -23.93 7.27
CA SER A 54 -8.66 -24.88 6.26
C SER A 54 -7.62 -25.96 5.97
N LEU A 55 -6.32 -25.64 6.07
CA LEU A 55 -5.23 -26.61 5.91
C LEU A 55 -5.03 -27.51 7.13
N ILE A 56 -5.29 -26.99 8.34
CA ILE A 56 -5.13 -27.75 9.59
C ILE A 56 -6.32 -28.71 9.82
N ASN A 57 -7.52 -28.31 9.38
CA ASN A 57 -8.75 -29.09 9.57
C ASN A 57 -9.12 -29.95 8.34
N ALA A 58 -8.24 -30.07 7.35
CA ALA A 58 -8.36 -30.97 6.20
C ALA A 58 -7.74 -32.34 6.50
#